data_AF-A0A7C1UFK7-F1
#
_entry.id   AF-A0A7C1UFK7-F1
#
_cell.length_a   1.000
_cell.length_b   1.000
_cell.length_c   1.000
_cell.angle_alpha   90.00
_cell.angle_beta   90.00
_cell.angle_gamma   90.00
#
_symmetry.space_group_name_H-M   'P 1'
#
loop_
_entity.id
_entity.type
_entity.pdbx_description
1 polymer ?
#
loop_
_entity_poly.entity_id
_entity_poly.type
_entity_poly.pdbx_seq_one_letter_code
_entity_poly.pdbx_strand_id
1 'polypeptide(L)'
;MDLSDRRELNNGFGEGLTRAFELAITPSVFAGLGWLADRWLGTTPLFMILLLVLTMVGMGLRWWYEYDGRMTLIENELRNKRSRPLEDSSIDGAGAAPVAFRPPELPDGRLPTGVTLEDAS
;
A
#
# COMPACT_ATOMS: atom_id res chain seq x y z
N MET A 1 21.45 13.75 7.65
CA MET A 1 20.88 12.46 7.23
C MET A 1 21.22 11.44 8.27
N ASP A 2 20.21 11.05 9.03
CA ASP A 2 20.32 10.12 10.14
C ASP A 2 20.48 8.67 9.64
N LEU A 3 20.98 7.77 10.48
CA LEU A 3 21.15 6.35 10.11
C LEU A 3 19.80 5.64 9.94
N SER A 4 18.76 6.15 10.61
CA SER A 4 17.37 5.71 10.49
C SER A 4 16.82 5.99 9.09
N ASP A 5 17.01 7.22 8.58
CA ASP A 5 16.60 7.63 7.23
C ASP A 5 17.20 6.71 6.15
N ARG A 6 18.48 6.35 6.29
CA ARG A 6 19.17 5.47 5.34
C ARG A 6 18.64 4.04 5.36
N ARG A 7 18.27 3.52 6.54
CA ARG A 7 17.69 2.18 6.67
C ARG A 7 16.29 2.13 6.07
N GLU A 8 15.48 3.16 6.30
CA GLU A 8 14.13 3.25 5.74
C GLU A 8 14.17 3.32 4.21
N LEU A 9 15.06 4.15 3.65
CA LEU A 9 15.29 4.22 2.20
C LEU A 9 15.76 2.88 1.61
N ASN A 10 16.73 2.22 2.25
CA ASN A 10 17.25 0.95 1.76
C ASN A 10 16.21 -0.18 1.85
N ASN A 11 15.37 -0.18 2.90
CA ASN A 11 14.29 -1.15 3.05
C ASN A 11 13.20 -0.95 1.99
N GLY A 12 12.74 0.29 1.78
CA GLY A 12 11.75 0.59 0.74
C GLY A 12 12.28 0.32 -0.66
N PHE A 13 13.55 0.61 -0.91
CA PHE A 13 14.21 0.30 -2.19
C PHE A 13 14.33 -1.21 -2.42
N GLY A 14 14.76 -1.96 -1.41
CA GLY A 14 14.89 -3.43 -1.49
C GLY A 14 13.55 -4.10 -1.76
N GLU A 15 12.48 -3.69 -1.07
CA GLU A 15 11.14 -4.23 -1.27
C GLU A 15 10.59 -3.91 -2.67
N GLY A 16 10.78 -2.68 -3.13
CA GLY A 16 10.41 -2.27 -4.49
C GLY A 16 11.14 -3.09 -5.56
N LEU A 17 12.44 -3.32 -5.38
CA LEU A 17 13.25 -4.11 -6.31
C LEU A 17 12.81 -5.58 -6.33
N THR A 18 12.60 -6.20 -5.17
CA THR A 18 12.10 -7.58 -5.08
C THR A 18 10.78 -7.73 -5.83
N ARG A 19 9.86 -6.79 -5.65
CA ARG A 19 8.55 -6.82 -6.32
C ARG A 19 8.66 -6.60 -7.83
N ALA A 20 9.55 -5.71 -8.28
CA ALA A 20 9.84 -5.52 -9.71
C ALA A 20 10.47 -6.78 -10.33
N PHE A 21 11.36 -7.45 -9.60
CA PHE A 21 12.02 -8.67 -10.06
C PHE A 21 11.02 -9.84 -10.17
N GLU A 22 10.12 -9.98 -9.21
CA GLU A 22 9.03 -10.95 -9.26
C GLU A 22 8.15 -10.72 -10.49
N LEU A 23 7.78 -9.45 -10.74
CA LEU A 23 7.00 -9.06 -11.92
C LEU A 23 7.69 -9.32 -13.25
N ALA A 24 9.02 -9.26 -13.31
CA ALA A 24 9.76 -9.56 -14.52
C ALA A 24 9.96 -11.07 -14.69
N ILE A 25 10.42 -11.76 -13.64
CA ILE A 25 10.87 -13.14 -13.71
C ILE A 25 9.73 -14.10 -13.98
N THR A 26 8.64 -14.04 -13.19
CA THR A 26 7.59 -15.05 -13.29
C THR A 26 6.96 -15.08 -14.69
N PRO A 27 6.51 -13.95 -15.30
CA PRO A 27 5.99 -14.00 -16.67
C PRO A 27 7.09 -14.31 -17.70
N SER A 28 8.35 -13.92 -17.48
CA SER A 28 9.44 -14.28 -18.40
C SER A 28 9.69 -15.78 -18.44
N VAL A 29 9.66 -16.45 -17.28
CA VAL A 29 9.81 -17.91 -17.18
C VAL A 29 8.64 -18.61 -17.88
N PHE A 30 7.40 -18.18 -17.60
CA PHE A 30 6.21 -18.77 -18.22
C PHE A 30 6.14 -18.53 -19.74
N ALA A 31 6.52 -17.34 -20.19
CA ALA A 31 6.63 -17.03 -21.62
C ALA A 31 7.71 -17.88 -22.31
N GLY A 32 8.88 -18.04 -21.67
CA GLY A 32 9.95 -18.90 -22.17
C GLY A 32 9.54 -20.37 -22.28
N LEU A 33 8.81 -20.88 -21.28
CA LEU A 33 8.26 -22.24 -21.29
C LEU A 33 7.22 -22.42 -22.41
N GLY A 34 6.33 -21.44 -22.59
CA GLY A 34 5.35 -21.47 -23.67
C GLY A 34 5.99 -21.44 -25.05
N TRP A 35 7.04 -20.63 -25.23
CA TRP A 35 7.81 -20.60 -26.47
C TRP A 35 8.52 -21.93 -26.77
N LEU A 36 9.10 -22.57 -25.75
CA LEU A 36 9.74 -23.88 -25.92
C LEU A 36 8.72 -24.96 -26.31
N ALA A 37 7.55 -24.95 -25.66
CA ALA A 37 6.45 -25.85 -25.98
C ALA A 37 5.94 -25.64 -27.42
N ASP A 38 5.75 -24.38 -27.83
CA ASP A 38 5.36 -24.02 -29.20
C ASP A 38 6.39 -24.54 -30.23
N ARG A 39 7.69 -24.44 -29.92
CA ARG A 39 8.78 -24.92 -30.80
C ARG A 39 8.80 -26.44 -30.97
N TRP A 40 8.44 -27.19 -29.92
CA TRP A 40 8.40 -28.66 -29.94
C TRP A 40 7.14 -29.20 -30.62
N LEU A 41 6.00 -28.54 -30.41
CA LEU A 41 4.71 -28.96 -30.95
C LEU A 41 4.44 -28.43 -32.37
N GLY A 42 5.26 -27.50 -32.85
CA GLY A 42 5.09 -26.86 -34.15
C GLY A 42 3.83 -25.96 -34.21
N THR A 43 3.24 -25.66 -33.06
CA THR A 43 2.12 -24.73 -32.95
C THR A 43 2.63 -23.31 -33.18
N THR A 44 1.87 -22.49 -33.92
CA THR A 44 1.96 -21.02 -33.86
C THR A 44 1.90 -20.56 -32.39
N PRO A 45 2.33 -19.33 -32.01
CA PRO A 45 2.72 -18.97 -30.64
C PRO A 45 1.53 -18.91 -29.65
N LEU A 46 0.89 -20.04 -29.42
CA LEU A 46 -0.41 -20.18 -28.79
C LEU A 46 -0.22 -20.55 -27.33
N PHE A 47 0.71 -21.48 -27.04
CA PHE A 47 1.08 -21.77 -25.66
C PHE A 47 1.80 -20.59 -25.00
N MET A 48 2.67 -19.88 -25.73
CA MET A 48 3.30 -18.65 -25.23
C MET A 48 2.26 -17.61 -24.79
N ILE A 49 1.27 -17.31 -25.65
CA ILE A 49 0.23 -16.33 -25.32
C ILE A 49 -0.62 -16.81 -24.15
N LEU A 50 -1.02 -18.09 -24.15
CA LEU A 50 -1.89 -18.64 -23.12
C LEU A 50 -1.21 -18.65 -21.74
N LEU A 51 0.06 -19.06 -21.68
CA LEU A 51 0.86 -19.03 -20.45
C LEU A 51 1.13 -17.60 -19.99
N LEU A 52 1.43 -16.67 -20.90
CA LEU A 52 1.63 -15.26 -20.56
C LEU A 52 0.36 -14.67 -19.92
N VAL A 53 -0.80 -14.86 -20.56
CA VAL A 53 -2.11 -14.38 -20.07
C VAL A 53 -2.43 -15.02 -18.72
N LEU A 54 -2.23 -16.33 -18.57
CA LEU A 54 -2.45 -17.04 -17.31
C LEU A 54 -1.61 -16.43 -16.17
N THR A 55 -0.34 -16.12 -16.45
CA THR A 55 0.57 -15.53 -15.46
C THR A 55 0.12 -14.12 -15.05
N MET A 56 -0.28 -13.32 -16.03
CA MET A 56 -0.78 -11.96 -15.80
C MET A 56 -2.05 -11.96 -14.94
N VAL A 57 -2.99 -12.87 -15.23
CA VAL A 57 -4.22 -13.04 -14.46
C VAL A 57 -3.92 -13.53 -13.04
N GLY A 58 -3.03 -14.53 -12.89
CA GLY A 58 -2.63 -15.05 -11.59
C GLY A 58 -1.99 -13.98 -10.69
N MET A 59 -1.10 -13.16 -11.24
CA MET A 59 -0.50 -12.02 -10.53
C MET A 59 -1.53 -10.98 -10.14
N GLY A 60 -2.43 -10.61 -11.05
CA GLY A 60 -3.50 -9.66 -10.78
C GLY A 60 -4.42 -10.12 -9.66
N LEU A 61 -4.82 -11.40 -9.67
CA LEU A 61 -5.62 -11.99 -8.60
C LEU A 61 -4.88 -11.97 -7.26
N ARG A 62 -3.61 -12.39 -7.22
CA ARG A 62 -2.80 -12.34 -5.99
C ARG A 62 -2.75 -10.94 -5.40
N TRP A 63 -2.51 -9.93 -6.23
CA TRP A 63 -2.48 -8.54 -5.77
C TRP A 63 -3.82 -8.09 -5.21
N TRP A 64 -4.91 -8.52 -5.83
CA TRP A 64 -6.25 -8.22 -5.35
C TRP A 64 -6.52 -8.86 -3.98
N TYR A 65 -6.16 -10.13 -3.81
CA TYR A 65 -6.26 -10.83 -2.52
C TYR A 65 -5.34 -10.25 -1.43
N GLU A 66 -4.09 -9.89 -1.77
CA GLU A 66 -3.19 -9.20 -0.85
C GLU A 66 -3.79 -7.87 -0.38
N TYR A 67 -4.40 -7.11 -1.31
CA TYR A 67 -5.02 -5.85 -0.98
C TYR A 67 -6.19 -6.00 0.00
N ASP A 68 -7.10 -6.93 -0.30
CA ASP A 68 -8.29 -7.22 0.52
C ASP A 68 -7.92 -7.74 1.92
N GLY A 69 -6.89 -8.59 2.00
CA GLY A 69 -6.36 -9.08 3.28
C GLY A 69 -5.77 -7.96 4.15
N ARG A 70 -5.05 -6.99 3.56
CA ARG A 70 -4.50 -5.84 4.30
C ARG A 70 -5.59 -4.93 4.85
N MET A 71 -6.64 -4.68 4.07
CA MET A 71 -7.80 -3.87 4.49
C MET A 71 -8.49 -4.50 5.71
N THR A 72 -8.73 -5.81 5.64
CA THR A 72 -9.37 -6.56 6.72
C THR A 72 -8.54 -6.51 8.02
N LEU A 73 -7.22 -6.58 7.90
CA LEU A 73 -6.32 -6.53 9.06
C LEU A 73 -6.32 -5.15 9.74
N ILE A 74 -6.26 -4.08 8.93
CA ILE A 74 -6.36 -2.69 9.43
C ILE A 74 -7.72 -2.44 10.07
N GLU A 75 -8.81 -2.89 9.44
CA GLU A 75 -10.15 -2.75 10.00
C GLU A 75 -10.28 -3.48 11.34
N ASN A 76 -9.71 -4.69 11.47
CA ASN A 76 -9.70 -5.43 12.71
C ASN A 76 -8.88 -4.74 13.80
N GLU A 77 -7.72 -4.15 13.47
CA GLU A 77 -6.95 -3.36 14.44
C GLU A 77 -7.71 -2.11 14.89
N LEU A 78 -8.35 -1.38 13.98
CA LEU A 78 -9.14 -0.20 14.30
C LEU A 78 -10.38 -0.58 15.12
N ARG A 79 -11.04 -1.68 14.77
CA ARG A 79 -12.18 -2.23 15.50
C ARG A 79 -11.77 -2.69 16.90
N ASN A 80 -10.61 -3.33 17.06
CA ASN A 80 -10.08 -3.74 18.36
C ASN A 80 -9.69 -2.52 19.21
N LYS A 81 -9.02 -1.51 18.64
CA LYS A 81 -8.71 -0.24 19.33
C LYS A 81 -9.97 0.52 19.75
N ARG A 82 -11.03 0.48 18.94
CA ARG A 82 -12.34 1.07 19.26
C ARG A 82 -13.12 0.27 20.30
N SER A 83 -12.91 -1.05 20.35
CA SER A 83 -13.53 -1.98 21.29
C SER A 83 -12.70 -2.18 22.55
N ARG A 84 -11.62 -1.42 22.73
CA ARG A 84 -11.14 -1.04 24.05
C ARG A 84 -12.00 0.16 24.45
N PRO A 85 -13.10 -0.03 25.22
CA PRO A 85 -13.64 1.04 26.03
C PRO A 85 -12.50 1.85 26.63
N LEU A 86 -12.77 3.13 26.80
CA LEU A 86 -11.95 4.12 27.50
C LEU A 86 -11.74 3.74 28.99
N GLU A 87 -11.38 2.48 29.27
CA GLU A 87 -11.17 1.88 30.57
C GLU A 87 -9.88 2.40 31.23
N ASP A 88 -9.05 3.11 30.46
CA ASP A 88 -7.86 3.81 30.94
C ASP A 88 -8.01 5.34 30.98
N SER A 89 -9.16 5.92 30.59
CA SER A 89 -9.37 7.37 30.70
C SER A 89 -10.17 7.78 31.94
N SER A 90 -10.42 6.86 32.87
CA SER A 90 -11.14 7.14 34.12
C SER A 90 -10.24 7.09 35.36
N ILE A 91 -8.93 6.96 35.20
CA ILE A 91 -7.93 6.93 36.28
C ILE A 91 -6.78 7.93 36.05
N ASP A 92 -7.03 9.07 35.44
CA ASP A 92 -6.17 10.25 35.63
C ASP A 92 -7.03 11.53 35.52
N GLY A 93 -7.47 12.00 36.69
CA GLY A 93 -8.41 13.10 36.81
C GLY A 93 -7.82 14.45 36.40
N ALA A 94 -8.33 15.01 35.30
CA ALA A 94 -8.56 16.44 35.12
C ALA A 94 -9.41 16.63 33.86
N GLY A 95 -10.49 17.44 33.97
CA GLY A 95 -11.56 17.56 32.98
C GLY A 95 -11.12 17.62 31.51
N ALA A 96 -11.59 16.65 30.73
CA ALA A 96 -11.66 16.75 29.28
C ALA A 96 -13.13 16.62 28.88
N ALA A 97 -13.76 17.77 28.63
CA ALA A 97 -15.01 17.85 27.88
C ALA A 97 -14.88 17.06 26.55
N PRO A 98 -15.99 16.59 25.94
CA PRO A 98 -15.93 16.00 24.60
C PRO A 98 -15.09 16.91 23.71
N VAL A 99 -14.14 16.33 22.97
CA VAL A 99 -13.27 17.07 22.05
C VAL A 99 -14.16 17.65 20.96
N ALA A 100 -14.76 18.80 21.25
CA ALA A 100 -15.37 19.68 20.27
C ALA A 100 -14.26 20.00 19.27
N PHE A 101 -14.60 19.96 17.98
CA PHE A 101 -13.70 20.38 16.91
C PHE A 101 -13.14 21.76 17.26
N ARG A 102 -11.92 21.77 17.79
CA ARG A 102 -11.14 22.96 18.05
C ARG A 102 -10.49 23.29 16.71
N PRO A 103 -10.90 24.37 16.03
CA PRO A 103 -10.24 24.74 14.80
C PRO A 103 -8.73 24.86 15.06
N PRO A 104 -7.87 24.43 14.13
CA PRO A 104 -6.44 24.62 14.29
C PRO A 104 -6.19 26.12 14.51
N GLU A 105 -5.49 26.48 15.57
CA GLU A 105 -4.98 27.83 15.78
C GLU A 105 -4.09 28.13 14.57
N LEU A 106 -4.54 28.95 13.62
CA LEU A 106 -3.71 29.38 12.48
C LEU A 106 -2.60 30.26 13.06
N PRO A 107 -1.32 29.84 13.03
CA PRO A 107 -0.23 30.73 13.36
C PRO A 107 -0.27 31.89 12.36
N ASP A 108 -0.40 33.11 12.86
CA ASP A 108 -0.44 34.35 12.07
C ASP A 108 -1.57 34.44 11.02
N GLY A 109 -2.69 33.72 11.20
CA GLY A 109 -3.82 33.76 10.26
C GLY A 109 -3.50 33.16 8.88
N ARG A 110 -2.41 32.38 8.78
CA ARG A 110 -1.92 31.81 7.53
C ARG A 110 -2.38 30.37 7.38
N LEU A 111 -3.06 30.06 6.27
CA LEU A 111 -3.38 28.69 5.92
C LEU A 111 -2.09 27.94 5.51
N PRO A 112 -2.00 26.61 5.74
CA PRO A 112 -0.82 25.80 5.37
C PRO A 112 -0.55 25.78 3.86
N THR A 113 -1.47 26.31 3.06
CA THR A 113 -1.38 26.52 1.60
C THR A 113 -0.65 27.81 1.22
N GLY A 114 -0.19 28.62 2.19
CA GLY A 114 0.58 29.85 1.94
C GLY A 114 -0.24 31.05 1.49
N VAL A 115 -1.56 30.90 1.33
CA VAL A 115 -2.49 31.96 0.92
C VAL A 115 -2.92 32.75 2.16
N THR A 116 -2.82 34.09 2.11
CA THR A 116 -3.36 34.98 3.15
C THR A 116 -4.85 35.23 2.88
N LEU A 117 -5.65 35.44 3.93
CA LEU A 117 -7.08 35.77 3.78
C LEU A 117 -7.33 37.09 3.02
N GLU A 118 -6.27 37.88 2.85
CA GLU A 118 -6.24 39.18 2.18
C GLU A 118 -6.27 39.05 0.64
N ASP A 119 -5.76 37.93 0.10
CA ASP A 119 -5.71 37.66 -1.35
C ASP A 119 -6.98 36.95 -1.86
N ALA A 120 -7.87 36.55 -0.95
CA ALA A 120 -9.07 35.75 -1.25
C ALA A 120 -10.37 36.57 -1.33
N SER A 121 -10.29 37.91 -1.24
CA SER A 121 -11.40 38.86 -1.39
C SER A 121 -11.29 39.67 -2.67
#